data_AF-A0A954KWU3-F1
#
_entry.id   AF-A0A954KWU3-F1
#
_cell.length_a   1.000
_cell.length_b   1.000
_cell.length_c   1.000
_cell.angle_alpha   90.00
_cell.angle_beta   90.00
_cell.angle_gamma   90.00
#
_symmetry.space_group_name_H-M   'P 1'
#
loop_
_entity.id
_entity.type
_entity.pdbx_description
1 polymer ?
#
loop_
_entity_poly.entity_id
_entity_poly.type
_entity_poly.pdbx_seq_one_letter_code
_entity_poly.pdbx_strand_id
1 'polypeptide(L)'
;QLSGPRVKLLAQEEYSDAAGNRFDAASTRQSTEVFAQLFTEHYAELAEKELVFAELQNLFDLAVLGAIVNREQLDERAEWLADTFLNDERLPLNKYPVPQFVESASTNRRAGQFVIGLVGGVELHPEPAIRMNVNEQLHAPPSPRMSAGQVFVNAGE
;
A
#
# COMPACT_ATOMS: atom_id res chain seq x y z
N GLN A 1 2.18 -21.74 9.23
CA GLN A 1 0.96 -21.25 8.54
C GLN A 1 0.84 -19.77 8.87
N LEU A 2 0.82 -18.90 7.85
CA LEU A 2 0.56 -17.47 8.05
C LEU A 2 -0.96 -17.29 8.22
N SER A 3 -1.38 -16.52 9.23
CA SER A 3 -2.78 -16.24 9.53
C SER A 3 -2.96 -14.76 9.85
N GLY A 4 -4.10 -14.19 9.44
CA GLY A 4 -4.40 -12.77 9.60
C GLY A 4 -4.96 -12.13 8.32
N PRO A 5 -5.37 -10.85 8.39
CA PRO A 5 -5.77 -10.11 7.21
C PRO A 5 -4.60 -10.01 6.21
N ARG A 6 -4.85 -10.35 4.95
CA ARG A 6 -3.82 -10.38 3.89
C ARG A 6 -3.41 -8.98 3.43
N VAL A 7 -4.30 -8.00 3.59
CA VAL A 7 -4.07 -6.59 3.24
C VAL A 7 -4.65 -5.72 4.34
N LYS A 8 -3.95 -4.62 4.66
CA LYS A 8 -4.45 -3.55 5.53
C LYS A 8 -4.13 -2.21 4.90
N LEU A 9 -5.17 -1.42 4.64
CA LEU A 9 -5.00 -0.04 4.20
C LEU A 9 -4.71 0.85 5.40
N LEU A 10 -3.73 1.74 5.26
CA LEU A 10 -3.40 2.76 6.26
C LEU A 10 -3.93 4.12 5.78
N ALA A 11 -4.36 4.96 6.72
CA ALA A 11 -4.87 6.29 6.42
C ALA A 11 -3.78 7.35 6.61
N GLN A 12 -3.61 8.23 5.62
CA GLN A 12 -2.72 9.39 5.69
C GLN A 12 -3.34 10.60 4.99
N GLU A 13 -2.95 11.79 5.42
CA GLU A 13 -3.29 13.05 4.74
C GLU A 13 -2.02 13.86 4.48
N GLU A 14 -2.01 14.57 3.36
CA GLU A 14 -0.89 15.39 2.91
C GLU A 14 -1.41 16.77 2.48
N TYR A 15 -0.62 17.81 2.72
CA TYR A 15 -0.81 19.13 2.13
C TYR A 15 0.07 19.28 0.91
N SER A 16 -0.40 20.02 -0.09
CA SER A 16 0.42 20.47 -1.20
C SER A 16 0.33 21.97 -1.37
N ASP A 17 1.48 22.62 -1.55
CA ASP A 17 1.54 24.03 -1.90
C ASP A 17 1.32 24.26 -3.40
N ALA A 18 1.23 25.53 -3.81
CA ALA A 18 1.04 25.90 -5.21
C ALA A 18 2.22 25.52 -6.12
N ALA A 19 3.40 25.24 -5.56
CA ALA A 19 4.56 24.75 -6.28
C ALA A 19 4.57 23.22 -6.42
N GLY A 20 3.59 22.53 -5.84
CA GLY A 20 3.46 21.07 -5.86
C GLY A 20 4.32 20.36 -4.81
N ASN A 21 4.93 21.08 -3.87
CA ASN A 21 5.65 20.45 -2.75
C ASN A 21 4.64 19.83 -1.79
N ARG A 22 4.91 18.59 -1.36
CA ARG A 22 4.03 17.83 -0.47
C ARG A 22 4.58 17.76 0.95
N PHE A 23 3.69 17.82 1.92
CA PHE A 23 4.00 17.76 3.35
C PHE A 23 2.98 16.91 4.09
N ASP A 24 3.43 16.10 5.04
CA ASP A 24 2.51 15.33 5.89
C ASP A 24 1.58 16.25 6.67
N ALA A 25 0.29 15.88 6.72
CA ALA A 25 -0.65 16.55 7.61
C ALA A 25 -0.30 16.25 9.08
N ALA A 26 -0.57 17.24 9.95
CA ALA A 26 -0.38 17.07 11.39
C ALA A 26 -1.26 15.95 11.96
N SER A 27 -2.46 15.76 11.41
CA SER A 27 -3.41 14.72 11.77
C SER A 27 -4.18 14.21 10.55
N THR A 28 -4.68 12.99 10.66
CA THR A 28 -5.58 12.35 9.69
C THR A 28 -7.02 12.55 10.16
N ARG A 29 -7.96 12.85 9.25
CA ARG A 29 -9.36 13.04 9.61
C ARG A 29 -10.02 11.69 9.89
N GLN A 30 -10.99 11.70 10.80
CA GLN A 30 -11.78 10.50 11.14
C GLN A 30 -12.44 9.84 9.93
N SER A 31 -12.86 10.62 8.93
CA SER A 31 -13.46 10.05 7.71
C SER A 31 -12.46 9.24 6.87
N THR A 32 -11.20 9.66 6.82
CA THR A 32 -10.12 8.96 6.12
C THR A 32 -9.74 7.68 6.87
N GLU A 33 -9.70 7.73 8.21
CA GLU A 33 -9.52 6.55 9.07
C GLU A 33 -10.64 5.52 8.88
N VAL A 34 -11.90 5.96 8.93
CA VAL A 34 -13.07 5.08 8.73
C VAL A 34 -13.06 4.47 7.33
N PHE A 35 -12.67 5.24 6.30
CA PHE A 35 -12.51 4.71 4.96
C PHE A 35 -11.47 3.58 4.93
N ALA A 36 -10.27 3.80 5.50
CA ALA A 36 -9.23 2.78 5.53
C ALA A 36 -9.66 1.52 6.31
N GLN A 37 -10.40 1.70 7.41
CA GLN A 37 -10.97 0.61 8.18
C GLN A 37 -11.97 -0.21 7.36
N LEU A 38 -12.98 0.44 6.78
CA LEU A 38 -14.02 -0.23 5.97
C LEU A 38 -13.43 -0.90 4.73
N PHE A 39 -12.48 -0.24 4.07
CA PHE A 39 -11.78 -0.79 2.92
C PHE A 39 -11.02 -2.08 3.31
N THR A 40 -10.37 -2.08 4.47
CA THR A 40 -9.67 -3.26 5.00
C THR A 40 -10.66 -4.37 5.37
N GLU A 41 -11.76 -4.03 6.03
CA GLU A 41 -12.80 -4.98 6.46
C GLU A 41 -13.46 -5.68 5.27
N HIS A 42 -13.81 -4.91 4.23
CA HIS A 42 -14.50 -5.42 3.03
C HIS A 42 -13.55 -5.77 1.88
N TYR A 43 -12.23 -5.87 2.14
CA TYR A 43 -11.26 -6.14 1.08
C TYR A 43 -11.52 -7.45 0.35
N ALA A 44 -11.93 -8.50 1.08
CA ALA A 44 -12.25 -9.80 0.49
C ALA A 44 -13.40 -9.69 -0.52
N GLU A 45 -14.46 -8.94 -0.18
CA GLU A 45 -15.58 -8.69 -1.09
C GLU A 45 -15.16 -7.88 -2.32
N LEU A 46 -14.22 -6.94 -2.17
CA LEU A 46 -13.65 -6.19 -3.30
C LEU A 46 -12.83 -7.10 -4.22
N ALA A 47 -12.02 -7.99 -3.66
CA ALA A 47 -11.22 -8.95 -4.42
C ALA A 47 -12.07 -10.00 -5.16
N GLU A 48 -13.23 -10.36 -4.61
CA GLU A 48 -14.19 -11.24 -5.30
C GLU A 48 -14.88 -10.55 -6.49
N LYS A 49 -15.10 -9.23 -6.40
CA LYS A 49 -15.81 -8.46 -7.44
C LYS A 49 -14.88 -7.96 -8.54
N GLU A 50 -13.69 -7.51 -8.17
CA GLU A 50 -12.74 -6.84 -9.07
C GLU A 50 -11.37 -7.52 -8.98
N LEU A 51 -10.95 -8.12 -10.10
CA LEU A 51 -9.74 -8.96 -10.15
C LEU A 51 -8.47 -8.22 -9.70
N VAL A 52 -8.40 -6.91 -9.95
CA VAL A 52 -7.24 -6.09 -9.58
C VAL A 52 -6.94 -6.12 -8.08
N PHE A 53 -7.96 -6.25 -7.21
CA PHE A 53 -7.72 -6.37 -5.77
C PHE A 53 -7.27 -7.78 -5.38
N ALA A 54 -7.71 -8.82 -6.08
CA ALA A 54 -7.18 -10.17 -5.88
C ALA A 54 -5.70 -10.28 -6.33
N GLU A 55 -5.35 -9.63 -7.44
CA GLU A 55 -3.96 -9.54 -7.91
C GLU A 55 -3.09 -8.77 -6.93
N LEU A 56 -3.58 -7.63 -6.44
CA LEU A 56 -2.90 -6.84 -5.41
C LEU A 56 -2.67 -7.68 -4.14
N GLN A 57 -3.65 -8.45 -3.68
CA GLN A 57 -3.50 -9.36 -2.55
C GLN A 57 -2.33 -10.35 -2.75
N ASN A 58 -2.24 -10.98 -3.92
CA ASN A 58 -1.17 -11.92 -4.23
C ASN A 58 0.21 -11.25 -4.18
N LEU A 59 0.31 -10.00 -4.62
CA LEU A 59 1.55 -9.21 -4.51
C LEU A 59 1.93 -8.96 -3.05
N PHE A 60 0.97 -8.65 -2.18
CA PHE A 60 1.22 -8.51 -0.74
C PHE A 60 1.74 -9.81 -0.12
N ASP A 61 1.14 -10.96 -0.43
CA ASP A 61 1.59 -12.24 0.11
C ASP A 61 3.01 -12.60 -0.34
N LEU A 62 3.33 -12.36 -1.61
CA LEU A 62 4.68 -12.56 -2.14
C LEU A 62 5.69 -11.62 -1.48
N ALA A 63 5.33 -10.37 -1.24
CA ALA A 63 6.18 -9.41 -0.54
C ALA A 63 6.45 -9.85 0.91
N VAL A 64 5.41 -10.31 1.63
CA VAL A 64 5.55 -10.85 3.00
C VAL A 64 6.41 -12.11 3.00
N LEU A 65 6.18 -13.03 2.07
CA LEU A 65 7.00 -14.24 1.95
C LEU A 65 8.47 -13.90 1.68
N GLY A 66 8.75 -13.02 0.71
CA GLY A 66 10.10 -12.57 0.40
C GLY A 66 10.77 -11.91 1.61
N ALA A 67 10.02 -11.10 2.37
CA ALA A 67 10.53 -10.47 3.58
C ALA A 67 10.84 -11.49 4.70
N ILE A 68 10.03 -12.56 4.84
CA ILE A 68 10.32 -13.67 5.77
C ILE A 68 11.58 -14.44 5.33
N VAL A 69 11.67 -14.80 4.05
CA VAL A 69 12.83 -15.52 3.49
C VAL A 69 14.12 -14.75 3.79
N ASN A 70 14.12 -13.45 3.52
CA ASN A 70 15.25 -12.57 3.79
C ASN A 70 15.56 -12.44 5.29
N ARG A 71 14.55 -12.15 6.12
CA ARG A 71 14.74 -11.93 7.57
C ARG A 71 15.26 -13.16 8.30
N GLU A 72 14.77 -14.35 7.95
CA GLU A 72 15.10 -15.61 8.60
C GLU A 72 16.23 -16.38 7.88
N GLN A 73 16.81 -15.78 6.82
CA GLN A 73 17.87 -16.36 5.98
C GLN A 73 17.51 -17.78 5.50
N LEU A 74 16.25 -17.98 5.09
CA LEU A 74 15.75 -19.31 4.73
C LEU A 74 16.37 -19.85 3.45
N ASP A 75 16.72 -18.95 2.53
CA ASP A 75 17.48 -19.21 1.33
C ASP A 75 18.86 -19.79 1.65
N GLU A 76 19.60 -19.19 2.57
CA GLU A 76 20.90 -19.70 3.02
C GLU A 76 20.77 -21.08 3.69
N ARG A 77 19.78 -21.23 4.58
CA ARG A 77 19.54 -22.49 5.32
C ARG A 77 19.08 -23.63 4.42
N ALA A 78 18.42 -23.31 3.31
CA ALA A 78 17.99 -24.26 2.31
C ALA A 78 19.01 -24.42 1.15
N GLU A 79 20.14 -23.73 1.20
CA GLU A 79 21.16 -23.68 0.13
C GLU A 79 20.56 -23.30 -1.24
N TRP A 80 19.58 -22.40 -1.24
CA TRP A 80 18.84 -21.97 -2.43
C TRP A 80 19.28 -20.58 -2.88
N LEU A 81 19.78 -20.48 -4.12
CA LEU A 81 20.40 -19.25 -4.64
C LEU A 81 19.44 -18.27 -5.35
N ALA A 82 18.16 -18.63 -5.54
CA ALA A 82 17.12 -17.85 -6.23
C ALA A 82 17.52 -17.24 -7.60
N ASP A 83 18.62 -17.70 -8.20
CA ASP A 83 19.29 -17.15 -9.39
C ASP A 83 18.39 -17.07 -10.63
N THR A 84 17.43 -17.98 -10.72
CA THR A 84 16.45 -18.04 -11.80
C THR A 84 15.48 -16.86 -11.77
N PHE A 85 15.09 -16.37 -10.59
CA PHE A 85 14.18 -15.23 -10.47
C PHE A 85 14.85 -13.88 -10.74
N LEU A 86 16.19 -13.84 -10.70
CA LEU A 86 17.00 -12.64 -10.94
C LEU A 86 17.60 -12.60 -12.35
N ASN A 87 17.20 -13.52 -13.22
CA ASN A 87 17.75 -13.66 -14.56
C ASN A 87 16.65 -13.64 -15.63
N ASP A 88 16.49 -12.50 -16.28
CA ASP A 88 15.51 -12.27 -17.35
C ASP A 88 15.66 -13.23 -18.54
N GLU A 89 16.86 -13.76 -18.80
CA GLU A 89 17.10 -14.72 -19.88
C GLU A 89 16.58 -16.12 -19.51
N ARG A 90 16.70 -16.50 -18.24
CA ARG A 90 16.22 -17.79 -17.71
C ARG A 90 14.73 -17.77 -17.39
N LEU A 91 14.18 -16.61 -17.05
CA LEU A 91 12.76 -16.41 -16.78
C LEU A 91 12.22 -15.24 -17.63
N PRO A 92 11.99 -15.45 -18.94
CA PRO A 92 11.48 -14.39 -19.80
C PRO A 92 10.05 -14.03 -19.42
N LEU A 93 9.87 -12.81 -18.90
CA LEU A 93 8.55 -12.27 -18.58
C LEU A 93 7.90 -11.66 -19.82
N ASN A 94 6.58 -11.81 -19.92
CA ASN A 94 5.81 -11.13 -20.97
C ASN A 94 5.95 -9.62 -20.78
N LYS A 95 6.43 -8.95 -21.83
CA LYS A 95 6.49 -7.49 -21.87
C LYS A 95 5.20 -6.97 -22.48
N TYR A 96 4.52 -6.12 -21.73
CA TYR A 96 3.34 -5.41 -22.21
C TYR A 96 3.75 -3.96 -22.55
N PRO A 97 3.08 -3.32 -23.51
CA PRO A 97 3.29 -1.90 -23.75
C PRO A 97 2.99 -1.13 -22.46
N VAL A 98 4.01 -0.44 -21.94
CA VAL A 98 3.83 0.40 -20.75
C VAL A 98 2.90 1.55 -21.14
N PRO A 99 1.74 1.70 -20.48
CA PRO A 99 0.82 2.79 -20.80
C PRO A 99 1.52 4.13 -20.53
N GLN A 100 1.66 4.96 -21.56
CA GLN A 100 2.26 6.29 -21.44
C GLN A 100 1.24 7.35 -21.01
N PHE A 101 -0.04 7.10 -21.28
CA PHE A 101 -1.15 7.97 -20.93
C PHE A 101 -2.32 7.11 -20.45
N VAL A 102 -2.94 7.55 -19.36
CA VAL A 102 -4.19 7.00 -18.84
C VAL A 102 -5.14 8.16 -18.62
N GLU A 103 -6.45 7.91 -18.73
CA GLU A 103 -7.44 8.91 -18.36
C GLU A 103 -7.20 9.31 -16.90
N SER A 104 -7.12 10.61 -16.63
CA SER A 104 -6.92 11.10 -15.27
C SER A 104 -8.18 10.90 -14.45
N ALA A 105 -8.22 9.81 -13.68
CA ALA A 105 -9.21 9.61 -12.64
C ALA A 105 -8.77 10.40 -11.40
N SER A 106 -9.20 11.65 -11.28
CA SER A 106 -9.02 12.44 -10.05
C SER A 106 -10.37 12.73 -9.42
N THR A 107 -10.57 12.28 -8.18
CA THR A 107 -11.72 12.70 -7.37
C THR A 107 -11.27 13.87 -6.52
N ASN A 108 -11.79 15.07 -6.80
CA ASN A 108 -11.52 16.26 -6.00
C ASN A 108 -12.82 17.01 -5.62
N ARG A 109 -12.75 17.77 -4.53
CA ARG A 109 -13.81 18.68 -4.08
C ARG A 109 -13.19 19.96 -3.51
N ARG A 110 -13.86 21.10 -3.71
CA ARG A 110 -13.46 22.37 -3.10
C ARG A 110 -14.08 22.51 -1.71
N ALA A 111 -13.28 22.92 -0.73
CA ALA A 111 -13.68 23.23 0.64
C ALA A 111 -13.05 24.56 1.06
N GLY A 112 -13.78 25.66 0.86
CA GLY A 112 -13.26 27.02 1.07
C GLY A 112 -12.11 27.34 0.13
N GLN A 113 -10.96 27.70 0.68
CA GLN A 113 -9.72 27.92 -0.08
C GLN A 113 -8.97 26.63 -0.38
N PHE A 114 -9.42 25.46 0.08
CA PHE A 114 -8.74 24.20 -0.20
C PHE A 114 -9.40 23.41 -1.33
N VAL A 115 -8.60 22.73 -2.15
CA VAL A 115 -9.01 21.62 -3.00
C VAL A 115 -8.57 20.33 -2.32
N ILE A 116 -9.53 19.47 -2.02
CA ILE A 116 -9.30 18.16 -1.42
C ILE A 116 -9.38 17.15 -2.55
N GLY A 117 -8.33 16.36 -2.77
CA GLY A 117 -8.36 15.28 -3.75
C GLY A 117 -7.77 13.99 -3.21
N LEU A 118 -8.28 12.85 -3.69
CA LEU A 118 -7.52 11.59 -3.60
C LEU A 118 -6.51 11.61 -4.76
N VAL A 119 -5.25 11.80 -4.43
CA VAL A 119 -4.16 11.92 -5.41
C VAL A 119 -3.00 11.09 -4.88
N GLY A 120 -2.68 9.96 -5.52
CA GLY A 120 -1.63 9.10 -5.00
C GLY A 120 -1.39 7.83 -5.80
N GLY A 121 -0.59 6.96 -5.19
CA GLY A 121 -0.31 5.60 -5.61
C GLY A 121 -0.46 4.63 -4.44
N VAL A 122 -0.02 3.39 -4.62
CA VAL A 122 -0.01 2.35 -3.58
C VAL A 122 1.44 2.04 -3.22
N GLU A 123 1.76 2.10 -1.94
CA GLU A 123 3.05 1.65 -1.39
C GLU A 123 2.83 0.38 -0.55
N LEU A 124 3.73 -0.60 -0.71
CA LEU A 124 3.62 -1.89 -0.05
C LEU A 124 4.70 -2.01 1.03
N HIS A 125 4.28 -2.29 2.26
CA HIS A 125 5.18 -2.46 3.40
C HIS A 125 4.97 -3.84 4.04
N PRO A 126 5.80 -4.84 3.71
CA PRO A 126 5.71 -6.18 4.31
C PRO A 126 6.29 -6.26 5.73
N GLU A 127 7.17 -5.33 6.13
CA GLU A 127 7.92 -5.38 7.38
C GLU A 127 7.04 -5.34 8.64
N PRO A 128 5.98 -4.49 8.72
CA PRO A 128 5.09 -4.48 9.87
C PRO A 128 4.39 -5.83 10.09
N ALA A 129 4.08 -6.56 9.02
CA ALA A 129 3.41 -7.86 9.10
C ALA A 129 4.31 -8.95 9.69
N ILE A 130 5.63 -8.89 9.43
CA ILE A 130 6.59 -9.91 9.89
C ILE A 130 7.24 -9.57 11.25
N ARG A 131 7.10 -8.32 11.72
CA ARG A 131 7.53 -7.91 13.07
C ARG A 131 6.55 -8.36 14.15
N MET A 132 5.31 -8.68 13.79
CA MET A 132 4.31 -9.19 14.72
C MET A 132 4.61 -10.66 15.06
N ASN A 133 4.97 -10.92 16.31
CA ASN A 133 5.00 -12.29 16.81
C ASN A 133 3.60 -12.90 16.61
N VAL A 134 3.53 -14.10 16.03
CA VAL A 134 2.28 -14.89 15.84
C VAL A 134 1.52 -15.10 17.18
N ASN A 135 2.13 -14.78 18.33
CA ASN A 135 1.54 -14.89 19.68
C ASN A 135 1.07 -13.57 20.34
N GLU A 136 1.26 -12.39 19.76
CA GLU A 136 0.96 -11.10 20.43
C GLU A 136 -0.32 -10.40 19.94
N GLN A 137 -1.34 -11.18 19.60
CA GLN A 137 -2.61 -10.69 19.10
C GLN A 137 -3.47 -9.86 20.08
N LEU A 138 -3.02 -9.54 21.30
CA LEU A 138 -3.93 -9.01 22.31
C LEU A 138 -3.84 -7.53 22.67
N HIS A 139 -2.74 -6.77 22.57
CA HIS A 139 -2.73 -5.45 23.24
C HIS A 139 -1.71 -4.39 22.74
N ALA A 140 -1.57 -4.14 21.43
CA ALA A 140 -0.65 -3.09 20.96
C ALA A 140 -1.35 -1.96 20.17
N PRO A 141 -1.25 -0.69 20.60
CA PRO A 141 -1.72 0.46 19.84
C PRO A 141 -0.78 0.77 18.65
N PRO A 142 -1.28 1.42 17.58
CA PRO A 142 -0.50 1.66 16.37
C PRO A 142 0.63 2.71 16.56
N SER A 143 1.75 2.52 15.87
CA SER A 143 2.87 3.47 15.69
C SER A 143 3.53 3.22 14.31
N PRO A 144 4.30 4.17 13.75
CA PRO A 144 3.90 5.40 13.07
C PRO A 144 3.95 5.32 11.52
N ARG A 145 2.95 5.98 10.90
CA ARG A 145 2.85 6.67 9.58
C ARG A 145 3.57 6.10 8.33
N MET A 146 2.77 5.61 7.37
CA MET A 146 3.11 5.41 5.95
C MET A 146 1.86 5.56 5.05
N SER A 147 2.09 5.88 3.77
CA SER A 147 1.26 6.70 2.88
C SER A 147 0.06 6.00 2.22
N ALA A 148 -1.11 6.63 2.35
CA ALA A 148 -2.15 6.68 1.32
C ALA A 148 -2.71 8.12 1.31
N GLY A 149 -2.38 8.91 0.29
CA GLY A 149 -2.58 10.36 0.32
C GLY A 149 -3.95 10.85 -0.11
N GLN A 150 -4.65 11.57 0.77
CA GLN A 150 -5.49 12.69 0.35
C GLN A 150 -4.66 13.97 0.38
N VAL A 151 -4.68 14.72 -0.73
CA VAL A 151 -3.93 15.96 -0.88
C VAL A 151 -4.87 17.16 -0.73
N PHE A 152 -4.48 18.11 0.12
CA PHE A 152 -5.12 19.41 0.27
C PHE A 152 -4.29 20.50 -0.40
N VAL A 153 -4.81 21.13 -1.45
CA VAL A 153 -4.17 22.25 -2.16
C VAL A 153 -4.79 23.56 -1.72
N ASN A 154 -4.00 24.55 -1.35
CA ASN A 154 -4.50 25.91 -1.10
C ASN A 154 -4.66 26.67 -2.42
N ALA A 155 -5.90 26.98 -2.80
CA ALA A 155 -6.25 27.88 -3.88
C ALA A 155 -6.11 29.32 -3.38
N GLY A 156 -4.89 29.86 -3.47
CA GLY A 156 -4.65 31.29 -3.33
C GLY A 156 -5.17 32.07 -4.54
N GLU A 157 -5.83 33.20 -4.23
CA GLU A 157 -6.40 34.29 -5.07
C GLU A 157 -6.92 33.97 -6.48
#